data_AF-A0A1G3XSV3-F1
#
_entry.id   AF-A0A1G3XSV3-F1
#
_cell.length_a   1.000
_cell.length_b   1.000
_cell.length_c   1.000
_cell.angle_alpha   90.00
_cell.angle_beta   90.00
_cell.angle_gamma   90.00
#
_symmetry.space_group_name_H-M   'P 1'
#
loop_
_entity.id
_entity.type
_entity.pdbx_description
1 polymer ?
#
loop_
_entity_poly.entity_id
_entity_poly.type
_entity_poly.pdbx_seq_one_letter_code
_entity_poly.pdbx_strand_id
1 'polypeptide(L)' 'GIVSPHAGLVYSGPVAGAVYSTIDFPETFVLIGPNHTGLGAQISLMESGEWEIPTGVFQIDEKISYR' A
#
# COMPACT_ATOMS: atom_id res chain seq x y z
N GLY A 1 12.57 2.89 -2.04
CA GLY A 1 11.11 2.91 -2.29
C GLY A 1 10.87 2.72 -3.77
N ILE A 2 9.66 2.32 -4.15
CA ILE A 2 9.23 2.11 -5.54
C ILE A 2 7.92 2.85 -5.81
N VAL A 3 7.61 3.05 -7.09
CA VAL A 3 6.30 3.56 -7.53
C VAL A 3 5.67 2.50 -8.41
N SER A 4 4.50 2.01 -8.03
CA SER A 4 3.75 0.99 -8.78
C SER A 4 2.42 1.56 -9.27
N PRO A 5 1.95 1.17 -10.47
CA PRO A 5 0.59 1.48 -10.90
C PRO A 5 -0.44 0.75 -10.02
N HIS A 6 -1.68 1.26 -9.98
CA HIS A 6 -2.79 0.72 -9.18
C HIS A 6 -4.06 0.44 -10.00
N ALA A 7 -3.99 0.44 -11.33
CA ALA A 7 -5.11 -0.02 -12.15
C ALA A 7 -5.33 -1.53 -11.98
N GLY A 8 -6.50 -2.05 -12.35
CA GLY A 8 -6.79 -3.48 -12.24
C GLY A 8 -5.69 -4.37 -12.84
N LEU A 9 -5.47 -5.55 -12.25
CA LEU A 9 -4.33 -6.43 -12.57
C LEU A 9 -4.22 -6.80 -14.06
N VAL A 10 -5.34 -6.94 -14.77
CA VAL A 10 -5.36 -7.20 -16.21
C VAL A 10 -4.67 -6.09 -17.01
N TYR A 11 -4.74 -4.84 -16.53
CA TYR A 11 -4.19 -3.68 -17.22
C TYR A 11 -2.77 -3.34 -16.77
N SER A 12 -2.46 -3.50 -15.48
CA SER A 12 -1.19 -3.01 -14.91
C SER A 12 -0.34 -4.06 -14.20
N GLY A 13 -0.83 -5.29 -14.07
CA GLY A 13 -0.14 -6.39 -13.37
C GLY A 13 1.29 -6.66 -13.87
N PRO A 14 1.55 -6.75 -15.19
CA PRO A 14 2.91 -6.96 -15.69
C PRO A 14 3.88 -5.84 -15.28
N VAL A 15 3.43 -4.60 -15.29
CA VAL A 15 4.25 -3.43 -14.89
C VAL A 15 4.48 -3.43 -13.38
N ALA A 16 3.43 -3.67 -12.59
CA ALA A 16 3.55 -3.79 -11.13
C ALA A 16 4.53 -4.90 -10.76
N GLY A 17 4.41 -6.08 -11.38
CA GLY A 17 5.32 -7.22 -11.16
C GLY A 17 6.77 -6.89 -11.47
N ALA A 18 7.03 -6.22 -12.60
CA ALA A 18 8.37 -5.79 -12.98
C ALA A 18 9.00 -4.79 -11.99
N VAL A 19 8.18 -3.95 -11.34
CA VAL A 19 8.66 -3.04 -10.29
C VAL A 19 8.93 -3.80 -9.00
N TYR A 20 7.97 -4.59 -8.51
CA TYR A 20 8.11 -5.34 -7.26
C TYR A 20 9.24 -6.37 -7.30
N SER A 21 9.57 -6.93 -8.46
CA SER A 21 10.68 -7.88 -8.60
C SER A 21 12.07 -7.24 -8.43
N THR A 22 12.16 -5.91 -8.33
CA THR A 22 13.44 -5.19 -8.18
C THR A 22 13.81 -4.89 -6.74
N ILE A 23 12.95 -5.25 -5.77
CA ILE A 23 13.18 -4.97 -4.36
C ILE A 23 13.25 -6.24 -3.53
N ASP A 24 14.09 -6.20 -2.50
CA ASP A 24 13.97 -7.09 -1.36
C ASP A 24 12.83 -6.58 -0.47
N PHE A 25 11.90 -7.47 -0.12
CA PHE A 25 10.73 -7.09 0.64
C PHE A 25 11.09 -6.87 2.12
N PRO A 26 10.89 -5.66 2.69
CA PRO A 26 11.03 -5.43 4.12
C PRO A 26 9.87 -6.09 4.90
N GLU A 27 10.01 -6.14 6.22
CA GLU A 27 8.92 -6.57 7.12
C GLU A 27 7.79 -5.54 7.19
N THR A 28 8.12 -4.23 7.15
CA THR A 28 7.13 -3.14 7.21
C THR A 28 7.18 -2.26 5.96
N PHE A 29 6.00 -1.92 5.44
CA PHE A 29 5.81 -1.05 4.28
C PHE A 29 5.09 0.24 4.67
N VAL A 30 5.51 1.37 4.09
CA VAL A 30 4.71 2.60 4.06
C VAL A 30 4.09 2.71 2.69
N LEU A 31 2.78 2.47 2.59
CA LEU A 31 2.02 2.52 1.33
C LEU A 31 1.32 3.88 1.21
N ILE A 32 1.65 4.65 0.18
CA ILE A 32 1.10 5.99 -0.05
C ILE A 32 0.33 5.97 -1.36
N GLY A 33 -0.93 6.41 -1.33
CA GLY A 33 -1.79 6.49 -2.50
C GLY A 33 -2.63 7.77 -2.50
N PRO A 34 -3.11 8.19 -3.68
CA PRO A 34 -4.03 9.31 -3.78
C PRO A 34 -5.42 8.95 -3.24
N ASN A 35 -6.12 9.96 -2.72
CA ASN A 35 -7.55 9.86 -2.48
C ASN A 35 -8.32 10.36 -3.70
N HIS A 36 -8.85 9.44 -4.49
CA HIS A 36 -9.61 9.77 -5.71
C HIS A 36 -11.04 10.26 -5.45
N THR A 37 -11.54 10.15 -4.22
CA THR A 37 -12.89 10.66 -3.88
C THR A 37 -12.93 12.17 -3.68
N GLY A 38 -11.78 12.77 -3.34
CA GLY A 38 -11.68 14.19 -2.97
C GLY A 38 -12.29 14.54 -1.61
N LEU A 39 -12.76 13.56 -0.83
CA LEU A 39 -13.41 13.76 0.47
C LEU A 39 -12.45 13.48 1.63
N GLY A 40 -12.60 14.22 2.74
CA GLY A 40 -11.86 13.97 3.98
C GLY A 40 -10.65 14.90 4.17
N ALA A 41 -9.70 14.45 5.00
CA ALA A 41 -8.50 15.22 5.34
C ALA A 41 -7.51 15.31 4.16
N GLN A 42 -6.63 16.32 4.19
CA GLN A 42 -5.56 16.46 3.18
C GLN A 42 -4.59 15.28 3.19
N ILE A 43 -4.33 14.72 4.37
CA ILE A 43 -3.53 13.51 4.59
C ILE A 43 -4.27 12.68 5.64
N SER A 44 -4.50 11.40 5.34
CA SER A 44 -5.09 10.44 6.26
C SER A 44 -4.17 9.23 6.44
N LEU A 45 -4.28 8.59 7.60
CA LEU A 45 -3.53 7.41 7.99
C LEU A 45 -4.47 6.47 8.73
N MET A 46 -4.36 5.16 8.49
CA MET A 46 -4.98 4.15 9.34
C MET A 46 -4.04 3.87 10.50
N GLU A 47 -4.42 4.30 11.71
CA GLU A 47 -3.54 4.30 12.88
C GLU A 47 -3.44 2.92 13.54
N SER A 48 -4.45 2.06 13.40
CA SER A 48 -4.51 0.71 13.98
C SER A 48 -5.36 -0.25 13.14
N GLY A 49 -5.24 -1.55 13.41
CA GLY A 49 -6.01 -2.61 12.76
C GLY A 49 -5.24 -3.35 11.67
N GLU A 50 -5.96 -3.85 10.66
CA GLU A 50 -5.40 -4.76 9.65
C GLU A 50 -5.97 -4.54 8.25
N TRP A 51 -5.20 -4.94 7.24
CA TRP A 51 -5.58 -4.98 5.83
C TRP A 51 -5.67 -6.42 5.38
N GLU A 52 -6.86 -6.85 4.98
CA GLU A 52 -7.06 -8.15 4.36
C GLU A 52 -6.82 -8.08 2.84
N ILE A 53 -6.09 -9.06 2.33
CA ILE A 53 -5.92 -9.32 0.90
C ILE A 53 -6.25 -10.78 0.61
N PRO A 54 -6.47 -11.19 -0.66
CA PRO A 54 -6.85 -12.56 -0.98
C PRO A 54 -5.89 -13.65 -0.49
N THR A 55 -4.62 -13.33 -0.23
CA THR A 55 -3.58 -14.27 0.18
C THR A 55 -3.13 -14.11 1.63
N GLY A 56 -3.78 -13.26 2.43
CA GLY A 56 -3.39 -13.05 3.82
C GLY A 56 -3.83 -11.71 4.40
N VAL A 57 -3.30 -11.40 5.58
CA VAL A 57 -3.64 -10.19 6.34
C VAL A 57 -2.36 -9.47 6.74
N PHE A 58 -2.32 -8.16 6.53
CA PHE A 58 -1.25 -7.27 6.98
C PHE A 58 -1.70 -6.48 8.21
N GLN A 59 -0.94 -6.55 9.29
CA GLN A 59 -1.19 -5.73 10.47
C GLN A 59 -0.63 -4.32 10.25
N ILE A 60 -1.33 -3.30 10.75
CA ILE A 60 -0.76 -1.96 10.83
C ILE A 60 0.35 -1.96 11.88
N ASP A 61 1.53 -1.47 11.51
CA ASP A 61 2.62 -1.26 12.47
C ASP A 61 2.30 -0.06 13.35
N GLU A 62 1.61 -0.32 14.46
CA GLU A 62 1.13 0.71 15.39
C GLU A 62 2.26 1.53 16.03
N LYS A 63 3.51 1.05 16.03
CA LYS A 63 4.64 1.85 16.51
C LYS A 63 5.05 2.92 15.51
N ILE A 64 4.90 2.63 14.21
CA ILE A 64 5.22 3.55 13.12
C ILE A 64 4.04 4.46 12.80
N SER A 65 2.81 3.96 12.87
CA SER A 65 1.61 4.75 12.61
C SER A 65 1.21 5.66 13.79
N TYR A 66 1.81 5.46 14.97
CA TYR A 66 1.57 6.29 16.14
C TYR A 66 1.85 7.76 15.84
N ARG A 67 0.88 8.61 16.17
CA ARG A 67 0.93 10.06 16.00
C ARG A 67 1.32 10.78 17.29
#